data_AF-A0A7S1LE82-F1
#
_entry.id   AF-A0A7S1LE82-F1
#
_cell.length_a   1.000
_cell.length_b   1.000
_cell.length_c   1.000
_cell.angle_alpha   90.00
_cell.angle_beta   90.00
_cell.angle_gamma   90.00
#
_symmetry.space_group_name_H-M   'P 1'
#
loop_
_entity.id
_entity.type
_entity.pdbx_description
1 polymer ?
#
loop_
_entity_poly.entity_id
_entity_poly.type
_entity_poly.pdbx_seq_one_letter_code
_entity_poly.pdbx_strand_id
1 'polypeptide(L)'
;RRPAGFNAALAAKSSSAGTQVKREREEGIGLATADPDDAAAAGAAAAEQEQDDQPDGGAAGGGDGDDVQDAAAAAGSAATKRKAKYQGGMVLEPKTGLYKEHILLLDFNSLYPSIIQEFDICFTTIRRRKGEVPAVPTADDLVCAHCREHEAIAAGQPCSHRCLLPKVIHGLVASRRDVKRMMKTEKDPNLLNQMEIRQKALKLTANSMYGCLGFEFSRFYAQALAELVTEKGREALGKACEIVEGTQLEDGTRLDVVYGDTDSVMIRTQTRDLARTREIAHKIQTEVNKRYTKLEIGIDGVFCSMLLHKKKKYAALTVEDFMGAGTVIKREVKGLDMVRRDWCPLTKMACSNVLSVLLDHAISADDAIEKAMADMKKMADQLRVGRTYELSHFCVSKGLTRDPEVYKDQNQPHVQVALRMKGRSEQVRAGDIVPYVICQQTYDAVKAENGAVKSEEDKKVDEQIANSITTSSAKLASRAFHVDEVKNNPKLTVDIDWYLTTQILPPVARLCEHVEGFSNEQLADAMGIADHFAAMNHASATAANGGSRVDPEAGYSSSAFRGTSLEDAFPLAEPLHAQCEKCHRYTRVHPHELLAEMVEAGVGQQHAASLERSGSRGGPERHPF
;
A
#
# COMPACT_ATOMS: atom_id res chain seq x y z
N ARG A 1 43.51 48.49 3.85
CA ARG A 1 44.46 49.15 2.91
C ARG A 1 44.45 48.33 1.62
N ARG A 2 44.05 48.92 0.48
CA ARG A 2 44.17 48.33 -0.87
C ARG A 2 45.65 48.18 -1.25
N PRO A 3 45.96 47.38 -2.27
CA PRO A 3 46.22 47.97 -3.61
C PRO A 3 45.44 47.20 -4.71
N ALA A 4 44.74 47.83 -5.68
CA ALA A 4 45.24 48.51 -6.88
C ALA A 4 46.27 47.63 -7.62
N GLY A 5 46.01 47.02 -8.78
CA GLY A 5 45.33 47.51 -9.97
C GLY A 5 46.38 47.72 -11.06
N PHE A 6 46.46 46.85 -12.07
CA PHE A 6 47.11 47.14 -13.34
C PHE A 6 46.37 46.45 -14.48
N ASN A 7 46.12 47.23 -15.52
CA ASN A 7 45.26 47.01 -16.67
C ASN A 7 46.05 46.54 -17.90
N ALA A 8 45.29 46.02 -18.87
CA ALA A 8 45.55 45.99 -20.32
C ALA A 8 46.63 45.00 -20.80
N ALA A 9 46.57 44.38 -21.98
CA ALA A 9 45.62 44.17 -23.07
C ALA A 9 46.42 43.40 -24.15
N LEU A 10 45.75 42.97 -25.22
CA LEU A 10 46.26 42.36 -26.48
C LEU A 10 46.40 40.82 -26.41
N ALA A 11 45.46 40.06 -26.96
CA ALA A 11 45.03 39.91 -28.36
C ALA A 11 45.89 38.91 -29.17
N ALA A 12 45.21 37.83 -29.55
CA ALA A 12 45.20 37.17 -30.85
C ALA A 12 46.52 36.65 -31.45
N LYS A 13 46.56 35.32 -31.65
CA LYS A 13 46.88 34.55 -32.88
C LYS A 13 47.37 33.17 -32.47
N SER A 14 46.53 32.13 -32.63
CA SER A 14 46.36 31.31 -33.84
C SER A 14 47.52 30.35 -34.11
N SER A 15 47.11 29.12 -34.42
CA SER A 15 47.74 28.10 -35.28
C SER A 15 48.89 27.24 -34.74
N SER A 16 48.54 25.95 -34.64
CA SER A 16 49.18 24.80 -35.29
C SER A 16 50.59 24.39 -34.89
N ALA A 17 50.68 23.22 -34.25
CA ALA A 17 51.51 22.06 -34.58
C ALA A 17 51.44 21.13 -33.35
N GLY A 18 51.05 19.87 -33.45
CA GLY A 18 51.70 18.89 -34.31
C GLY A 18 52.67 18.08 -33.45
N THR A 19 52.13 17.02 -32.84
CA THR A 19 52.75 15.71 -32.64
C THR A 19 54.27 15.65 -32.44
N GLN A 20 54.75 15.21 -31.27
CA GLN A 20 55.58 13.99 -31.23
C GLN A 20 55.85 13.46 -29.83
N VAL A 21 55.71 12.15 -29.76
CA VAL A 21 56.03 11.21 -28.70
C VAL A 21 57.53 11.23 -28.39
N LYS A 22 57.91 11.27 -27.11
CA LYS A 22 59.17 10.70 -26.64
C LYS A 22 59.01 10.08 -25.25
N ARG A 23 59.25 8.77 -25.21
CA ARG A 23 59.46 7.96 -24.00
C ARG A 23 60.91 8.14 -23.54
N GLU A 24 61.13 8.51 -22.28
CA GLU A 24 62.32 8.24 -21.46
C GLU A 24 61.80 8.15 -20.02
N ARG A 25 61.58 6.96 -19.45
CA ARG A 25 62.51 6.07 -18.72
C ARG A 25 63.07 6.68 -17.42
N GLU A 26 62.46 6.20 -16.32
CA GLU A 26 62.99 5.87 -14.99
C GLU A 26 64.23 6.63 -14.46
N GLU A 27 64.05 7.28 -13.31
CA GLU A 27 64.96 7.20 -12.16
C GLU A 27 64.18 7.57 -10.88
N GLY A 28 64.37 6.77 -9.83
CA GLY A 28 63.52 6.76 -8.65
C GLY A 28 64.09 7.45 -7.41
N ILE A 29 63.64 6.90 -6.27
CA ILE A 29 64.07 7.08 -4.88
C ILE A 29 63.20 8.05 -4.06
N GLY A 30 62.62 7.52 -2.97
CA GLY A 30 62.26 8.33 -1.80
C GLY A 30 61.07 7.82 -0.99
N LEU A 31 61.20 6.68 -0.31
CA LEU A 31 60.32 6.31 0.80
C LEU A 31 60.40 7.37 1.91
N ALA A 32 59.26 7.77 2.45
CA ALA A 32 59.13 8.20 3.85
C ALA A 32 57.80 7.67 4.40
N THR A 33 57.93 6.66 5.26
CA THR A 33 56.90 6.11 6.14
C THR A 33 56.63 7.08 7.29
N ALA A 34 55.36 7.34 7.61
CA ALA A 34 54.91 7.89 8.89
C ALA A 34 53.57 7.24 9.28
N ASP A 35 53.45 6.98 10.58
CA ASP A 35 52.55 6.03 11.25
C ASP A 35 51.03 6.31 11.16
N PRO A 36 50.19 5.27 11.42
CA PRO A 36 48.74 5.31 11.40
C PRO A 36 48.17 5.46 12.82
N ASP A 37 47.65 6.64 13.17
CA ASP A 37 46.73 6.82 14.30
C ASP A 37 45.99 8.16 14.12
N ASP A 38 44.87 8.12 13.38
CA ASP A 38 43.71 9.04 13.48
C ASP A 38 42.84 8.95 12.21
N ALA A 39 41.95 7.96 12.13
CA ALA A 39 40.71 8.03 11.32
C ALA A 39 39.77 6.84 11.62
N ALA A 40 39.46 6.61 12.89
CA ALA A 40 38.31 5.78 13.27
C ALA A 40 37.04 6.65 13.27
N ALA A 41 36.36 6.77 12.12
CA ALA A 41 34.91 7.05 12.02
C ALA A 41 34.49 7.30 10.55
N ALA A 42 34.26 6.24 9.77
CA ALA A 42 33.29 6.18 8.67
C ALA A 42 33.52 4.90 7.87
N GLY A 43 32.90 3.81 8.31
CA GLY A 43 32.96 2.54 7.58
C GLY A 43 31.82 1.62 8.01
N ALA A 44 30.68 1.70 7.32
CA ALA A 44 29.77 0.58 7.18
C ALA A 44 28.79 0.83 6.03
N ALA A 45 28.60 -0.24 5.24
CA ALA A 45 27.55 -0.48 4.26
C ALA A 45 27.76 0.07 2.82
N ALA A 46 28.65 -0.60 2.09
CA ALA A 46 28.40 -0.93 0.69
C ALA A 46 27.99 -2.41 0.64
N ALA A 47 26.69 -2.67 0.43
CA ALA A 47 26.16 -3.95 0.02
C ALA A 47 25.03 -3.66 -0.96
N GLU A 48 25.22 -4.12 -2.19
CA GLU A 48 24.34 -3.94 -3.33
C GLU A 48 22.99 -4.64 -3.10
N GLN A 49 21.89 -3.89 -3.23
CA GLN A 49 20.56 -4.42 -3.52
C GLN A 49 19.88 -3.45 -4.50
N GLU A 50 19.47 -3.98 -5.64
CA GLU A 50 18.67 -3.30 -6.65
C GLU A 50 17.39 -2.73 -6.00
N GLN A 51 17.24 -1.40 -6.04
CA GLN A 51 16.04 -0.70 -5.56
C GLN A 51 15.39 0.03 -6.73
N ASP A 52 14.17 -0.40 -7.04
CA ASP A 52 13.20 0.33 -7.85
C ASP A 52 13.02 1.75 -7.30
N ASP A 53 13.13 2.75 -8.19
CA ASP A 53 12.92 4.17 -7.92
C ASP A 53 11.50 4.41 -7.34
N GLN A 54 11.41 4.68 -6.03
CA GLN A 54 10.29 5.42 -5.43
C GLN A 54 10.73 6.85 -5.08
N PRO A 55 9.95 7.88 -5.41
CA PRO A 55 10.20 9.24 -4.96
C PRO A 55 9.69 9.40 -3.51
N ASP A 56 10.61 9.57 -2.58
CA ASP A 56 10.31 9.95 -1.20
C ASP A 56 9.96 11.46 -1.18
N GLY A 57 8.68 11.75 -1.38
CA GLY A 57 8.08 13.08 -1.32
C GLY A 57 7.21 13.22 -0.07
N GLY A 58 7.63 14.08 0.85
CA GLY A 58 6.92 14.37 2.10
C GLY A 58 5.47 14.86 1.90
N ALA A 59 4.54 13.93 2.15
CA ALA A 59 3.23 14.02 2.81
C ALA A 59 2.30 15.24 2.62
N ALA A 60 1.10 14.95 2.12
CA ALA A 60 -0.17 15.29 2.77
C ALA A 60 -1.22 14.22 2.41
N GLY A 61 -1.70 13.46 3.39
CA GLY A 61 -2.75 12.45 3.21
C GLY A 61 -3.61 12.43 4.47
N GLY A 62 -4.86 12.86 4.33
CA GLY A 62 -5.90 12.63 5.32
C GLY A 62 -6.38 11.19 5.21
N GLY A 63 -6.46 10.52 6.37
CA GLY A 63 -7.13 9.23 6.50
C GLY A 63 -8.12 9.35 7.65
N ASP A 64 -9.40 9.14 7.33
CA ASP A 64 -10.35 8.50 8.24
C ASP A 64 -9.85 7.05 8.43
N GLY A 65 -9.82 6.41 9.59
CA GLY A 65 -10.52 6.63 10.84
C GLY A 65 -10.91 5.22 11.28
N ASP A 66 -10.05 4.57 12.09
CA ASP A 66 -10.38 3.50 13.04
C ASP A 66 -9.07 3.06 13.72
N ASP A 67 -8.74 3.71 14.84
CA ASP A 67 -7.74 3.24 15.79
C ASP A 67 -8.28 3.40 17.21
N VAL A 68 -8.26 2.28 17.92
CA VAL A 68 -8.59 2.13 19.34
C VAL A 68 -7.68 3.04 20.17
N GLN A 69 -8.32 3.82 21.04
CA GLN A 69 -7.65 4.76 21.95
C GLN A 69 -6.78 4.03 22.96
N ASP A 70 -5.50 4.39 23.03
CA ASP A 70 -4.68 4.16 24.22
C ASP A 70 -3.95 5.46 24.58
N ALA A 71 -4.39 6.06 25.68
CA ALA A 71 -3.80 7.25 26.28
C ALA A 71 -2.64 6.86 27.21
N ALA A 72 -1.50 7.55 27.12
CA ALA A 72 -0.78 8.13 28.28
C ALA A 72 0.63 8.62 27.89
N ALA A 73 0.92 9.80 28.42
CA ALA A 73 2.11 10.63 28.24
C ALA A 73 3.39 10.07 28.90
N ALA A 74 4.55 10.31 28.26
CA ALA A 74 5.78 10.85 28.85
C ALA A 74 6.91 10.94 27.79
N ALA A 75 7.84 11.86 28.01
CA ALA A 75 8.72 12.50 27.04
C ALA A 75 9.72 11.59 26.29
N GLY A 76 9.80 11.80 24.98
CA GLY A 76 10.76 11.22 24.04
C GLY A 76 10.23 11.42 22.63
N SER A 77 10.93 12.21 21.80
CA SER A 77 10.46 12.79 20.53
C SER A 77 9.86 11.76 19.55
N ALA A 78 8.57 11.48 19.68
CA ALA A 78 7.76 10.89 18.62
C ALA A 78 7.41 12.02 17.66
N ALA A 79 7.88 11.94 16.42
CA ALA A 79 7.51 12.85 15.35
C ALA A 79 6.00 12.70 15.06
N THR A 80 5.18 13.44 15.80
CA THR A 80 3.77 13.64 15.49
C THR A 80 3.75 14.29 14.10
N LYS A 81 3.18 13.61 13.09
CA LYS A 81 2.97 14.18 11.76
C LYS A 81 2.27 15.53 11.93
N ARG A 82 3.02 16.62 11.74
CA ARG A 82 2.49 17.99 11.86
C ARG A 82 1.43 18.19 10.78
N LYS A 83 0.29 18.80 11.13
CA LYS A 83 -0.76 19.16 10.17
C LYS A 83 -0.19 20.04 9.05
N ALA A 84 -0.61 19.78 7.82
CA ALA A 84 -0.20 20.56 6.66
C ALA A 84 -0.61 22.03 6.84
N LYS A 85 0.34 22.95 6.66
CA LYS A 85 0.12 24.40 6.86
C LYS A 85 -0.54 25.09 5.67
N TYR A 86 -0.53 24.43 4.52
CA TYR A 86 -1.08 24.91 3.27
C TYR A 86 -1.54 23.75 2.38
N GLN A 87 -2.38 24.02 1.39
CA GLN A 87 -2.92 23.01 0.49
C GLN A 87 -1.84 22.51 -0.49
N GLY A 88 -1.63 21.18 -0.52
CA GLY A 88 -0.68 20.51 -1.41
C GLY A 88 -1.20 20.30 -2.84
N GLY A 89 -0.64 19.31 -3.53
CA GLY A 89 -1.12 18.85 -4.83
C GLY A 89 -2.57 18.35 -4.79
N MET A 90 -3.24 18.36 -5.95
CA MET A 90 -4.57 17.80 -6.09
C MET A 90 -4.46 16.31 -6.41
N VAL A 91 -5.25 15.49 -5.71
CA VAL A 91 -5.40 14.06 -6.03
C VAL A 91 -6.87 13.84 -6.33
N LEU A 92 -7.17 13.47 -7.57
CA LEU A 92 -8.53 13.22 -8.03
C LEU A 92 -9.09 11.98 -7.32
N GLU A 93 -10.41 11.93 -7.16
CA GLU A 93 -11.06 10.70 -6.71
C GLU A 93 -10.93 9.64 -7.81
N PRO A 94 -10.38 8.45 -7.51
CA PRO A 94 -10.26 7.40 -8.49
C PRO A 94 -11.65 6.85 -8.85
N LYS A 95 -11.90 6.65 -10.14
CA LYS A 95 -12.96 5.76 -10.61
C LYS A 95 -12.44 4.34 -10.41
N THR A 96 -12.78 3.74 -9.27
CA THR A 96 -12.26 2.43 -8.86
C THR A 96 -12.79 1.32 -9.74
N GLY A 97 -11.94 0.36 -10.09
CA GLY A 97 -12.37 -0.77 -10.91
C GLY A 97 -11.23 -1.50 -11.62
N LEU A 98 -11.60 -2.60 -12.28
CA LEU A 98 -10.74 -3.32 -13.21
C LEU A 98 -10.98 -2.81 -14.63
N TYR A 99 -9.94 -2.23 -15.23
CA TYR A 99 -9.91 -1.75 -16.60
C TYR A 99 -9.16 -2.74 -17.48
N LYS A 100 -9.84 -3.21 -18.52
CA LYS A 100 -9.33 -4.13 -19.54
C LYS A 100 -9.03 -3.44 -20.87
N GLU A 101 -9.38 -2.17 -20.99
CA GLU A 101 -9.05 -1.28 -22.10
C GLU A 101 -7.77 -0.51 -21.77
N HIS A 102 -7.17 0.13 -22.79
CA HIS A 102 -5.99 0.94 -22.57
C HIS A 102 -6.29 2.15 -21.67
N ILE A 103 -5.44 2.33 -20.66
CA ILE A 103 -5.37 3.55 -19.86
C ILE A 103 -4.12 4.32 -20.27
N LEU A 104 -4.31 5.52 -20.81
CA LEU A 104 -3.23 6.42 -21.15
C LEU A 104 -2.79 7.19 -19.91
N LEU A 105 -1.49 7.19 -19.63
CA LEU A 105 -0.87 7.96 -18.56
C LEU A 105 -0.12 9.16 -19.16
N LEU A 106 -0.59 10.36 -18.82
CA LEU A 106 0.08 11.62 -19.14
C LEU A 106 0.63 12.25 -17.85
N ASP A 107 1.82 12.82 -17.89
CA ASP A 107 2.49 13.42 -16.72
C ASP A 107 3.17 14.76 -17.07
N PHE A 108 3.06 15.74 -16.18
CA PHE A 108 3.74 17.03 -16.37
C PHE A 108 5.23 16.93 -16.05
N ASN A 109 6.07 17.27 -17.03
CA ASN A 109 7.52 17.22 -16.90
C ASN A 109 8.01 18.18 -15.80
N SER A 110 8.33 17.62 -14.62
CA SER A 110 8.81 18.39 -13.46
C SER A 110 7.86 19.54 -13.11
N LEU A 111 6.59 19.21 -12.84
CA LEU A 111 5.48 20.17 -12.66
C LEU A 111 5.87 21.44 -11.88
N TYR A 112 6.31 21.32 -10.63
CA TYR A 112 6.59 22.49 -9.78
C TYR A 112 7.78 23.34 -10.26
N PRO A 113 8.96 22.76 -10.60
CA PRO A 113 10.03 23.51 -11.28
C PRO A 113 9.58 24.24 -12.54
N SER A 114 8.71 23.61 -13.34
CA SER A 114 8.19 24.19 -14.59
C SER A 114 7.19 25.31 -14.33
N ILE A 115 6.31 25.17 -13.33
CA ILE A 115 5.39 26.23 -12.87
C ILE A 115 6.14 27.46 -12.37
N ILE A 116 7.21 27.27 -11.58
CA ILE A 116 8.03 28.38 -11.10
C ILE A 116 8.61 29.18 -12.27
N GLN A 117 9.02 28.48 -13.35
CA GLN A 117 9.52 29.13 -14.56
C GLN A 117 8.40 29.73 -15.42
N GLU A 118 7.27 29.05 -15.58
CA GLU A 118 6.13 29.50 -16.40
C GLU A 118 5.58 30.83 -15.90
N PHE A 119 5.42 30.96 -14.58
CA PHE A 119 4.79 32.11 -13.93
C PHE A 119 5.79 33.03 -13.22
N ASP A 120 7.10 32.87 -13.49
CA ASP A 120 8.19 33.69 -12.92
C ASP A 120 8.10 33.88 -11.39
N ILE A 121 7.74 32.80 -10.68
CA ILE A 121 7.51 32.82 -9.22
C ILE A 121 8.86 32.96 -8.50
N CYS A 122 9.07 34.06 -7.78
CA CYS A 122 10.33 34.32 -7.11
C CYS A 122 10.13 35.22 -5.89
N PHE A 123 11.07 35.13 -4.93
CA PHE A 123 11.21 36.07 -3.80
C PHE A 123 11.25 37.55 -4.22
N THR A 124 11.67 37.82 -5.46
CA THR A 124 11.84 39.17 -5.99
C THR A 124 10.65 39.64 -6.81
N THR A 125 9.78 38.75 -7.28
CA THR A 125 8.66 39.08 -8.18
C THR A 125 7.32 39.07 -7.44
N ILE A 126 7.18 38.21 -6.43
CA ILE A 126 5.94 38.08 -5.66
C ILE A 126 5.98 39.01 -4.44
N ARG A 127 4.96 39.86 -4.31
CA ARG A 127 4.74 40.67 -3.10
C ARG A 127 4.11 39.80 -2.03
N ARG A 128 4.73 39.76 -0.85
CA ARG A 128 4.32 38.91 0.27
C ARG A 128 3.72 39.80 1.36
N ARG A 129 2.39 39.75 1.52
CA ARG A 129 1.68 40.41 2.61
C ARG A 129 1.04 39.35 3.52
N LYS A 130 1.04 39.58 4.83
CA LYS A 130 0.42 38.65 5.79
C LYS A 130 -1.09 38.63 5.56
N GLY A 131 -1.65 37.43 5.33
CA GLY A 131 -3.10 37.23 5.16
C GLY A 131 -3.62 37.46 3.74
N GLU A 132 -2.77 37.80 2.77
CA GLU A 132 -3.13 37.90 1.35
C GLU A 132 -2.60 36.66 0.59
N VAL A 133 -3.45 36.08 -0.26
CA VAL A 133 -3.00 35.04 -1.21
C VAL A 133 -2.10 35.71 -2.25
N PRO A 134 -0.87 35.22 -2.48
CA PRO A 134 0.02 35.83 -3.46
C PRO A 134 -0.51 35.61 -4.88
N ALA A 135 -0.54 36.67 -5.67
CA ALA A 135 -0.91 36.60 -7.09
C ALA A 135 0.31 36.36 -7.98
N VAL A 136 0.07 35.81 -9.18
CA VAL A 136 1.05 35.73 -10.28
C VAL A 136 1.60 37.13 -10.59
N PRO A 137 2.92 37.30 -10.79
CA PRO A 137 3.51 38.60 -11.01
C PRO A 137 3.02 39.19 -12.35
N THR A 138 2.73 40.49 -12.37
CA THR A 138 2.42 41.20 -13.61
C THR A 138 3.72 41.56 -14.35
N ALA A 139 3.61 41.99 -15.61
CA ALA A 139 4.75 42.49 -16.39
C ALA A 139 5.58 43.54 -15.62
N ASP A 140 4.91 44.39 -14.84
CA ASP A 140 5.56 45.42 -14.02
C ASP A 140 6.39 44.82 -12.86
N ASP A 141 5.95 43.71 -12.26
CA ASP A 141 6.69 43.08 -11.16
C ASP A 141 7.98 42.39 -11.64
N LEU A 142 8.09 42.09 -12.94
CA LEU A 142 9.27 41.48 -13.57
C LEU A 142 10.44 42.47 -13.77
N VAL A 143 10.20 43.77 -13.61
CA VAL A 143 11.20 44.83 -13.73
C VAL A 143 11.49 45.46 -12.36
N CYS A 144 12.76 45.70 -12.03
CA CYS A 144 13.14 46.40 -10.80
C CYS A 144 13.09 47.93 -10.99
N ALA A 145 13.07 48.69 -9.90
CA ALA A 145 13.01 50.16 -9.96
C ALA A 145 14.15 50.76 -10.79
N HIS A 146 15.38 50.27 -10.58
CA HIS A 146 16.55 50.72 -11.34
C HIS A 146 16.41 50.50 -12.85
N CYS A 147 15.96 49.32 -13.29
CA CYS A 147 15.77 49.04 -14.72
C CYS A 147 14.57 49.78 -15.33
N ARG A 148 13.58 50.19 -14.52
CA ARG A 148 12.49 51.05 -15.00
C ARG A 148 12.99 52.45 -15.37
N GLU A 149 13.98 52.96 -14.65
CA GLU A 149 14.47 54.33 -14.79
C GLU A 149 15.58 54.47 -15.85
N HIS A 150 16.33 53.41 -16.17
CA HIS A 150 17.56 53.46 -16.97
C HIS A 150 17.51 52.77 -18.37
N GLU A 151 16.32 52.65 -18.99
CA GLU A 151 16.02 52.19 -20.38
C GLU A 151 15.94 50.67 -20.74
N ALA A 152 15.04 50.47 -21.74
CA ALA A 152 14.95 49.42 -22.78
C ALA A 152 14.74 47.95 -22.38
N ILE A 153 13.74 47.68 -21.54
CA ILE A 153 13.16 46.32 -21.48
C ILE A 153 11.84 46.33 -22.24
N ALA A 154 11.73 45.50 -23.26
CA ALA A 154 10.48 45.32 -23.99
C ALA A 154 9.35 44.98 -23.00
N ALA A 155 8.16 45.55 -23.20
CA ALA A 155 7.02 45.33 -22.33
C ALA A 155 6.79 43.82 -22.12
N GLY A 156 6.78 43.37 -20.86
CA GLY A 156 6.59 41.96 -20.50
C GLY A 156 7.85 41.09 -20.45
N GLN A 157 9.05 41.61 -20.73
CA GLN A 157 10.30 40.85 -20.54
C GLN A 157 10.85 41.03 -19.10
N PRO A 158 11.33 39.96 -18.44
CA PRO A 158 11.92 40.07 -17.12
C PRO A 158 13.31 40.71 -17.15
N CYS A 159 13.58 41.62 -16.21
CA CYS A 159 14.91 42.24 -16.09
C CYS A 159 15.97 41.25 -15.54
N SER A 160 17.25 41.53 -15.79
CA SER A 160 18.36 40.71 -15.31
C SER A 160 18.42 40.61 -13.77
N HIS A 161 17.92 41.60 -13.05
CA HIS A 161 17.91 41.69 -11.58
C HIS A 161 16.72 41.00 -10.88
N ARG A 162 15.73 40.49 -11.62
CA ARG A 162 14.55 39.76 -11.10
C ARG A 162 14.59 38.27 -11.50
N CYS A 163 13.62 37.50 -11.04
CA CYS A 163 13.46 36.07 -11.38
C CYS A 163 14.66 35.20 -11.01
N LEU A 164 15.30 35.45 -9.86
CA LEU A 164 16.47 34.67 -9.41
C LEU A 164 16.15 33.17 -9.30
N LEU A 165 15.05 32.82 -8.62
CA LEU A 165 14.65 31.44 -8.41
C LEU A 165 14.32 30.72 -9.76
N PRO A 166 13.50 31.29 -10.66
CA PRO A 166 13.30 30.75 -12.01
C PRO A 166 14.60 30.55 -12.78
N LYS A 167 15.54 31.51 -12.72
CA LYS A 167 16.85 31.42 -13.40
C LYS A 167 17.71 30.27 -12.87
N VAL A 168 17.75 30.08 -11.55
CA VAL A 168 18.49 28.97 -10.93
C VAL A 168 17.88 27.62 -11.35
N ILE A 169 16.56 27.50 -11.29
CA ILE A 169 15.86 26.28 -11.71
C ILE A 169 16.09 26.01 -13.20
N HIS A 170 16.03 27.04 -14.04
CA HIS A 170 16.33 26.93 -15.46
C HIS A 170 17.73 26.35 -15.70
N GLY A 171 18.74 26.82 -14.96
CA GLY A 171 20.10 26.28 -15.04
C GLY A 171 20.19 24.79 -14.68
N LEU A 172 19.45 24.34 -13.65
CA LEU A 172 19.39 22.92 -13.26
C LEU A 172 18.71 22.06 -14.33
N VAL A 173 17.56 22.52 -14.86
CA VAL A 173 16.79 21.81 -15.90
C VAL A 173 17.58 21.76 -17.21
N ALA A 174 18.20 22.86 -17.62
CA ALA A 174 19.05 22.92 -18.81
C ALA A 174 20.25 21.97 -18.69
N SER A 175 20.94 21.97 -17.55
CA SER A 175 22.05 21.04 -17.26
C SER A 175 21.58 19.59 -17.35
N ARG A 176 20.39 19.27 -16.83
CA ARG A 176 19.83 17.91 -16.90
C ARG A 176 19.53 17.50 -18.33
N ARG A 177 18.98 18.42 -19.13
CA ARG A 177 18.71 18.20 -20.57
C ARG A 177 20.00 17.94 -21.34
N ASP A 178 21.07 18.66 -21.03
CA ASP A 178 22.38 18.46 -21.65
C ASP A 178 22.97 17.10 -21.31
N VAL A 179 22.90 16.68 -20.03
CA VAL A 179 23.31 15.33 -19.60
C VAL A 179 22.52 14.25 -20.35
N LYS A 180 21.19 14.35 -20.38
CA LYS A 180 20.34 13.39 -21.13
C LYS A 180 20.66 13.36 -22.63
N ARG A 181 21.04 14.49 -23.23
CA ARG A 181 21.46 14.53 -24.64
C ARG A 181 22.77 13.78 -24.85
N MET A 182 23.75 13.96 -23.97
CA MET A 182 25.04 13.26 -24.03
C MET A 182 24.88 11.74 -23.85
N MET A 183 23.98 11.31 -22.96
CA MET A 183 23.68 9.89 -22.74
C MET A 183 23.21 9.15 -23.99
N LYS A 184 22.57 9.83 -24.96
CA LYS A 184 22.11 9.20 -26.21
C LYS A 184 23.25 8.74 -27.13
N THR A 185 24.42 9.37 -27.01
CA THR A 185 25.59 9.11 -27.84
C THR A 185 26.70 8.39 -27.09
N GLU A 186 26.62 8.33 -25.76
CA GLU A 186 27.60 7.67 -24.91
C GLU A 186 27.49 6.14 -25.04
N LYS A 187 28.64 5.47 -25.09
CA LYS A 187 28.74 4.01 -25.24
C LYS A 187 29.44 3.34 -24.07
N ASP A 188 30.25 4.06 -23.30
CA ASP A 188 30.91 3.51 -22.13
C ASP A 188 29.89 3.28 -20.99
N PRO A 189 29.69 2.03 -20.53
CA PRO A 189 28.76 1.71 -19.45
C PRO A 189 29.04 2.47 -18.15
N ASN A 190 30.32 2.71 -17.82
CA ASN A 190 30.69 3.40 -16.58
C ASN A 190 30.30 4.88 -16.64
N LEU A 191 30.57 5.54 -17.77
CA LEU A 191 30.17 6.93 -17.99
C LEU A 191 28.65 7.07 -18.08
N LEU A 192 27.96 6.13 -18.72
CA LEU A 192 26.50 6.07 -18.74
C LEU A 192 25.92 6.02 -17.33
N ASN A 193 26.46 5.15 -16.45
CA ASN A 193 26.03 5.08 -15.06
C ASN A 193 26.30 6.38 -14.29
N GLN A 194 27.47 7.00 -14.48
CA GLN A 194 27.77 8.31 -13.87
C GLN A 194 26.83 9.41 -14.35
N MET A 195 26.52 9.44 -15.65
CA MET A 195 25.56 10.39 -16.23
C MET A 195 24.13 10.14 -15.71
N GLU A 196 23.75 8.88 -15.50
CA GLU A 196 22.46 8.51 -14.91
C GLU A 196 22.36 9.01 -13.46
N ILE A 197 23.39 8.79 -12.64
CA ILE A 197 23.46 9.36 -11.28
C ILE A 197 23.35 10.89 -11.34
N ARG A 198 24.08 11.54 -12.25
CA ARG A 198 24.07 13.00 -12.40
C ARG A 198 22.70 13.54 -12.82
N GLN A 199 22.00 12.91 -13.77
CA GLN A 199 20.68 13.37 -14.19
C GLN A 199 19.64 13.18 -13.07
N LYS A 200 19.73 12.09 -12.29
CA LYS A 200 18.90 11.86 -11.10
C LYS A 200 19.15 12.91 -10.03
N ALA A 201 20.41 13.23 -9.72
CA ALA A 201 20.77 14.26 -8.76
C ALA A 201 20.25 15.65 -9.16
N LEU A 202 20.35 16.02 -10.44
CA LEU A 202 19.81 17.27 -10.97
C LEU A 202 18.28 17.31 -10.87
N LYS A 203 17.59 16.21 -11.18
CA LYS A 203 16.13 16.07 -11.02
C LYS A 203 15.72 16.27 -9.57
N LEU A 204 16.36 15.55 -8.66
CA LEU A 204 16.07 15.60 -7.23
C LEU A 204 16.28 17.02 -6.70
N THR A 205 17.43 17.63 -7.01
CA THR A 205 17.74 19.00 -6.59
C THR A 205 16.68 20.00 -7.06
N ALA A 206 16.28 19.95 -8.35
CA ALA A 206 15.26 20.84 -8.89
C ALA A 206 13.90 20.65 -8.19
N ASN A 207 13.47 19.40 -7.97
CA ASN A 207 12.21 19.10 -7.28
C ASN A 207 12.24 19.53 -5.80
N SER A 208 13.39 19.38 -5.13
CA SER A 208 13.58 19.81 -3.74
C SER A 208 13.56 21.33 -3.55
N MET A 209 13.81 22.14 -4.60
CA MET A 209 13.75 23.61 -4.51
C MET A 209 12.37 24.09 -4.06
N TYR A 210 11.29 23.50 -4.58
CA TYR A 210 9.93 23.80 -4.12
C TYR A 210 9.75 23.39 -2.64
N GLY A 211 10.21 22.21 -2.25
CA GLY A 211 10.12 21.73 -0.86
C GLY A 211 10.78 22.68 0.14
N CYS A 212 11.89 23.32 -0.24
CA CYS A 212 12.57 24.32 0.57
C CYS A 212 11.75 25.60 0.79
N LEU A 213 10.78 25.92 -0.07
CA LEU A 213 9.87 27.07 0.11
C LEU A 213 8.82 26.79 1.18
N GLY A 214 8.34 25.54 1.26
CA GLY A 214 7.32 25.10 2.23
C GLY A 214 7.88 24.64 3.57
N PHE A 215 9.19 24.38 3.67
CA PHE A 215 9.83 23.90 4.88
C PHE A 215 10.08 25.03 5.89
N GLU A 216 9.40 24.97 7.04
CA GLU A 216 9.44 26.01 8.09
C GLU A 216 10.84 26.34 8.60
N PHE A 217 11.73 25.35 8.71
CA PHE A 217 13.10 25.57 9.19
C PHE A 217 14.09 25.89 8.06
N SER A 218 13.60 26.07 6.83
CA SER A 218 14.42 26.51 5.70
C SER A 218 14.86 27.96 5.90
N ARG A 219 16.14 28.25 5.66
CA ARG A 219 16.64 29.63 5.58
C ARG A 219 15.90 30.48 4.54
N PHE A 220 15.36 29.82 3.51
CA PHE A 220 14.61 30.44 2.42
C PHE A 220 13.10 30.13 2.48
N TYR A 221 12.59 29.86 3.68
CA TYR A 221 11.17 29.59 3.90
C TYR A 221 10.29 30.73 3.35
N ALA A 222 9.32 30.35 2.52
CA ALA A 222 8.35 31.25 1.91
C ALA A 222 7.07 30.49 1.56
N GLN A 223 6.25 30.19 2.57
CA GLN A 223 4.97 29.48 2.42
C GLN A 223 4.08 30.06 1.31
N ALA A 224 3.97 31.38 1.24
CA ALA A 224 3.22 32.07 0.18
C ALA A 224 3.64 31.65 -1.25
N LEU A 225 4.95 31.50 -1.49
CA LEU A 225 5.43 31.04 -2.80
C LEU A 225 5.08 29.57 -3.04
N ALA A 226 5.19 28.73 -1.99
CA ALA A 226 4.84 27.32 -2.09
C ALA A 226 3.34 27.13 -2.37
N GLU A 227 2.48 27.92 -1.71
CA GLU A 227 1.03 27.96 -1.94
C GLU A 227 0.67 28.34 -3.37
N LEU A 228 1.28 29.39 -3.92
CA LEU A 228 1.03 29.81 -5.29
C LEU A 228 1.48 28.73 -6.30
N VAL A 229 2.61 28.07 -6.05
CA VAL A 229 3.09 26.95 -6.89
C VAL A 229 2.09 25.79 -6.86
N THR A 230 1.59 25.39 -5.68
CA THR A 230 0.63 24.29 -5.62
C THR A 230 -0.72 24.68 -6.21
N GLU A 231 -1.18 25.92 -6.01
CA GLU A 231 -2.39 26.44 -6.63
C GLU A 231 -2.34 26.36 -8.16
N LYS A 232 -1.26 26.85 -8.77
CA LYS A 232 -1.07 26.75 -10.23
C LYS A 232 -0.94 25.29 -10.70
N GLY A 233 -0.41 24.41 -9.86
CA GLY A 233 -0.37 22.97 -10.13
C GLY A 233 -1.76 22.35 -10.18
N ARG A 234 -2.61 22.66 -9.21
CA ARG A 234 -4.01 22.21 -9.19
C ARG A 234 -4.79 22.76 -10.37
N GLU A 235 -4.59 24.03 -10.72
CA GLU A 235 -5.20 24.68 -11.89
C GLU A 235 -4.76 23.99 -13.20
N ALA A 236 -3.47 23.70 -13.35
CA ALA A 236 -2.95 23.04 -14.53
C ALA A 236 -3.51 21.63 -14.71
N LEU A 237 -3.59 20.85 -13.62
CA LEU A 237 -4.19 19.52 -13.62
C LEU A 237 -5.70 19.58 -13.93
N GLY A 238 -6.44 20.50 -13.31
CA GLY A 238 -7.87 20.68 -13.57
C GLY A 238 -8.16 21.02 -15.04
N LYS A 239 -7.39 21.95 -15.61
CA LYS A 239 -7.47 22.28 -17.04
C LYS A 239 -7.12 21.08 -17.92
N ALA A 240 -6.11 20.28 -17.56
CA ALA A 240 -5.77 19.05 -18.27
C ALA A 240 -6.98 18.09 -18.31
N CYS A 241 -7.67 17.90 -17.19
CA CYS A 241 -8.88 17.08 -17.12
C CYS A 241 -10.01 17.63 -17.99
N GLU A 242 -10.29 18.94 -17.92
CA GLU A 242 -11.33 19.59 -18.73
C GLU A 242 -11.08 19.40 -20.24
N ILE A 243 -9.82 19.45 -20.67
CA ILE A 243 -9.43 19.21 -22.06
C ILE A 243 -9.71 17.78 -22.47
N VAL A 244 -9.31 16.82 -21.63
CA VAL A 244 -9.53 15.40 -21.90
C VAL A 244 -11.01 15.12 -22.05
N GLU A 245 -11.82 15.56 -21.09
CA GLU A 245 -13.28 15.32 -21.09
C GLU A 245 -14.01 16.11 -22.19
N GLY A 246 -13.50 17.28 -22.57
CA GLY A 246 -14.01 18.10 -23.67
C GLY A 246 -13.54 17.67 -25.07
N THR A 247 -12.56 16.77 -25.17
CA THR A 247 -12.02 16.34 -26.47
C THR A 247 -13.01 15.40 -27.16
N GLN A 248 -13.57 15.86 -28.29
CA GLN A 248 -14.35 15.01 -29.17
C GLN A 248 -13.44 14.28 -30.16
N LEU A 249 -13.53 12.95 -30.16
CA LEU A 249 -12.93 12.10 -31.18
C LEU A 249 -13.88 11.98 -32.37
N GLU A 250 -13.34 11.76 -33.58
CA GLU A 250 -14.09 11.78 -34.83
C GLU A 250 -15.17 10.70 -34.91
N ASP A 251 -14.96 9.60 -34.19
CA ASP A 251 -15.89 8.47 -34.11
C ASP A 251 -16.89 8.58 -32.95
N GLY A 252 -16.94 9.74 -32.27
CA GLY A 252 -17.86 10.00 -31.17
C GLY A 252 -17.45 9.39 -29.83
N THR A 253 -16.29 8.73 -29.75
CA THR A 253 -15.76 8.19 -28.49
C THR A 253 -15.51 9.31 -27.50
N ARG A 254 -16.00 9.13 -26.26
CA ARG A 254 -15.74 10.05 -25.15
C ARG A 254 -14.55 9.56 -24.34
N LEU A 255 -13.70 10.48 -23.93
CA LEU A 255 -12.56 10.17 -23.07
C LEU A 255 -12.93 10.46 -21.62
N ASP A 256 -12.58 9.52 -20.74
CA ASP A 256 -12.87 9.65 -19.31
C ASP A 256 -11.56 9.71 -18.52
N VAL A 257 -11.41 10.74 -17.70
CA VAL A 257 -10.36 10.74 -16.67
C VAL A 257 -10.78 9.75 -15.58
N VAL A 258 -9.97 8.72 -15.35
CA VAL A 258 -10.22 7.69 -14.32
C VAL A 258 -9.46 7.98 -13.03
N TYR A 259 -8.33 8.66 -13.12
CA TYR A 259 -7.54 9.06 -11.95
C TYR A 259 -6.56 10.19 -12.29
N GLY A 260 -6.03 10.84 -11.26
CA GLY A 260 -4.93 11.78 -11.38
C GLY A 260 -4.27 12.02 -10.02
N ASP A 261 -2.93 12.08 -10.00
CA ASP A 261 -2.14 12.37 -8.80
C ASP A 261 -1.16 13.50 -9.10
N THR A 262 -1.46 14.68 -8.57
CA THR A 262 -0.63 15.89 -8.55
C THR A 262 -0.22 16.44 -9.93
N ASP A 263 0.60 15.70 -10.66
CA ASP A 263 1.17 16.00 -11.97
C ASP A 263 0.77 15.01 -13.07
N SER A 264 0.09 13.92 -12.71
CA SER A 264 -0.32 12.87 -13.64
C SER A 264 -1.84 12.81 -13.85
N VAL A 265 -2.24 12.43 -15.06
CA VAL A 265 -3.64 12.15 -15.47
C VAL A 265 -3.71 10.78 -16.13
N MET A 266 -4.64 9.95 -15.67
CA MET A 266 -4.94 8.63 -16.22
C MET A 266 -6.27 8.67 -16.97
N ILE A 267 -6.24 8.28 -18.23
CA ILE A 267 -7.33 8.49 -19.18
C ILE A 267 -7.74 7.15 -19.77
N ARG A 268 -9.01 6.79 -19.61
CA ARG A 268 -9.60 5.63 -20.28
C ARG A 268 -9.86 5.97 -21.74
N THR A 269 -9.20 5.26 -22.65
CA THR A 269 -9.26 5.54 -24.10
C THR A 269 -10.37 4.80 -24.83
N GLN A 270 -11.06 3.87 -24.15
CA GLN A 270 -12.11 3.01 -24.73
C GLN A 270 -11.64 2.18 -25.92
N THR A 271 -10.34 1.89 -26.01
CA THR A 271 -9.77 1.05 -27.07
C THR A 271 -8.67 0.14 -26.53
N ARG A 272 -8.39 -0.94 -27.27
CA ARG A 272 -7.27 -1.86 -27.08
C ARG A 272 -6.25 -1.76 -28.22
N ASP A 273 -6.46 -0.84 -29.16
CA ASP A 273 -5.53 -0.61 -30.26
C ASP A 273 -4.46 0.42 -29.84
N LEU A 274 -3.19 0.01 -29.86
CA LEU A 274 -2.06 0.86 -29.55
C LEU A 274 -1.90 2.01 -30.56
N ALA A 275 -2.16 1.79 -31.84
CA ALA A 275 -2.02 2.82 -32.87
C ALA A 275 -3.00 3.96 -32.60
N ARG A 276 -4.28 3.63 -32.44
CA ARG A 276 -5.31 4.58 -32.01
C ARG A 276 -5.02 5.22 -30.66
N THR A 277 -4.47 4.47 -29.69
CA THR A 277 -4.08 5.04 -28.39
C THR A 277 -3.00 6.13 -28.54
N ARG A 278 -2.03 5.94 -29.46
CA ARG A 278 -0.99 6.95 -29.74
C ARG A 278 -1.58 8.21 -30.36
N GLU A 279 -2.53 8.07 -31.29
CA GLU A 279 -3.22 9.21 -31.90
C GLU A 279 -3.95 10.05 -30.85
N ILE A 280 -4.71 9.38 -29.96
CA ILE A 280 -5.38 10.02 -28.83
C ILE A 280 -4.37 10.73 -27.93
N ALA A 281 -3.27 10.06 -27.58
CA ALA A 281 -2.24 10.60 -26.71
C ALA A 281 -1.61 11.88 -27.28
N HIS A 282 -1.21 11.87 -28.55
CA HIS A 282 -0.63 13.05 -29.21
C HIS A 282 -1.64 14.19 -29.38
N LYS A 283 -2.91 13.88 -29.66
CA LYS A 283 -3.97 14.89 -29.73
C LYS A 283 -4.14 15.63 -28.40
N ILE A 284 -4.28 14.88 -27.30
CA ILE A 284 -4.43 15.47 -25.95
C ILE A 284 -3.17 16.23 -25.56
N GLN A 285 -2.00 15.63 -25.73
CA GLN A 285 -0.72 16.27 -25.43
C GLN A 285 -0.56 17.61 -26.14
N THR A 286 -0.84 17.64 -27.44
CA THR A 286 -0.76 18.85 -28.27
C THR A 286 -1.70 19.92 -27.74
N GLU A 287 -2.93 19.54 -27.40
CA GLU A 287 -3.93 20.49 -26.94
C GLU A 287 -3.57 21.06 -25.57
N VAL A 288 -3.15 20.24 -24.62
CA VAL A 288 -2.68 20.68 -23.29
C VAL A 288 -1.48 21.63 -23.44
N ASN A 289 -0.48 21.26 -24.24
CA ASN A 289 0.76 22.03 -24.37
C ASN A 289 0.58 23.38 -25.06
N LYS A 290 -0.44 23.57 -25.92
CA LYS A 290 -0.77 24.89 -26.52
C LYS A 290 -1.05 25.99 -25.49
N ARG A 291 -1.38 25.62 -24.25
CA ARG A 291 -1.80 26.56 -23.20
C ARG A 291 -0.63 27.19 -22.44
N TYR A 292 0.57 26.62 -22.58
CA TYR A 292 1.72 26.98 -21.77
C TYR A 292 2.95 27.21 -22.66
N THR A 293 3.91 27.96 -22.15
CA THR A 293 5.15 28.25 -22.89
C THR A 293 6.31 27.33 -22.48
N LYS A 294 6.41 27.01 -21.19
CA LYS A 294 7.51 26.25 -20.56
C LYS A 294 7.01 25.00 -19.83
N LEU A 295 5.74 24.97 -19.42
CA LEU A 295 5.12 23.78 -18.82
C LEU A 295 4.67 22.82 -19.93
N GLU A 296 5.14 21.58 -19.88
CA GLU A 296 4.84 20.56 -20.87
C GLU A 296 4.30 19.29 -20.19
N ILE A 297 3.21 18.75 -20.74
CA ILE A 297 2.73 17.40 -20.45
C ILE A 297 3.38 16.40 -21.41
N GLY A 298 3.90 15.32 -20.86
CA GLY A 298 4.50 14.19 -21.56
C GLY A 298 3.54 13.00 -21.61
N ILE A 299 3.79 12.11 -22.57
CA ILE A 299 3.23 10.76 -22.56
C ILE A 299 4.19 9.91 -21.72
N ASP A 300 3.75 9.49 -20.54
CA ASP A 300 4.58 8.68 -19.63
C ASP A 300 4.46 7.19 -19.98
N GLY A 301 3.26 6.73 -20.32
CA GLY A 301 3.05 5.36 -20.77
C GLY A 301 1.60 5.02 -21.06
N VAL A 302 1.37 3.75 -21.35
CA VAL A 302 0.04 3.16 -21.52
C VAL A 302 -0.05 1.88 -20.70
N PHE A 303 -1.16 1.70 -20.00
CA PHE A 303 -1.50 0.46 -19.32
C PHE A 303 -2.45 -0.36 -20.18
N CYS A 304 -2.10 -1.60 -20.51
CA CYS A 304 -2.95 -2.55 -21.23
C CYS A 304 -4.11 -3.07 -20.37
N SER A 305 -3.87 -3.18 -19.07
CA SER A 305 -4.88 -3.46 -18.06
C SER A 305 -4.46 -2.78 -16.76
N MET A 306 -5.44 -2.31 -16.00
CA MET A 306 -5.22 -1.61 -14.75
C MET A 306 -6.29 -1.99 -13.73
N LEU A 307 -5.87 -2.28 -12.51
CA LEU A 307 -6.73 -2.43 -11.34
C LEU A 307 -6.51 -1.22 -10.44
N LEU A 308 -7.51 -0.34 -10.37
CA LEU A 308 -7.46 0.91 -9.61
C LEU A 308 -8.28 0.78 -8.33
N HIS A 309 -7.62 0.81 -7.17
CA HIS A 309 -8.27 0.61 -5.86
C HIS A 309 -8.66 1.90 -5.18
N LYS A 310 -7.65 2.72 -4.86
CA LYS A 310 -7.80 3.92 -4.04
C LYS A 310 -6.72 4.91 -4.46
N LYS A 311 -6.75 6.12 -3.91
CA LYS A 311 -5.71 7.12 -4.12
C LYS A 311 -4.33 6.50 -3.86
N LYS A 312 -3.43 6.63 -4.85
CA LYS A 312 -2.05 6.09 -4.83
C LYS A 312 -1.97 4.57 -4.64
N LYS A 313 -3.05 3.83 -4.93
CA LYS A 313 -3.14 2.38 -4.82
C LYS A 313 -3.69 1.77 -6.10
N TYR A 314 -2.82 1.21 -6.93
CA TYR A 314 -3.18 0.57 -8.19
C TYR A 314 -2.15 -0.47 -8.62
N ALA A 315 -2.54 -1.34 -9.54
CA ALA A 315 -1.63 -2.21 -10.27
C ALA A 315 -1.98 -2.18 -11.76
N ALA A 316 -0.96 -2.29 -12.61
CA ALA A 316 -1.13 -2.19 -14.06
C ALA A 316 -0.13 -3.04 -14.83
N LEU A 317 -0.47 -3.33 -16.09
CA LEU A 317 0.46 -3.85 -17.09
C LEU A 317 0.85 -2.71 -18.03
N THR A 318 2.06 -2.19 -17.87
CA THR A 318 2.59 -1.05 -18.62
C THR A 318 3.29 -1.50 -19.89
N VAL A 319 3.05 -0.80 -21.00
CA VAL A 319 3.78 -0.96 -22.26
C VAL A 319 5.02 -0.07 -22.23
N GLU A 320 6.20 -0.66 -21.97
CA GLU A 320 7.45 0.12 -21.81
C GLU A 320 7.92 0.72 -23.15
N ASP A 321 7.73 0.01 -24.25
CA ASP A 321 8.10 0.45 -25.60
C ASP A 321 6.89 1.03 -26.35
N PHE A 322 6.04 1.80 -25.65
CA PHE A 322 4.82 2.38 -26.22
C PHE A 322 5.09 3.22 -27.48
N MET A 323 6.22 3.94 -27.55
CA MET A 323 6.60 4.69 -28.75
C MET A 323 7.27 3.84 -29.85
N GLY A 324 7.53 2.56 -29.57
CA GLY A 324 8.15 1.58 -30.46
C GLY A 324 7.17 0.49 -30.91
N ALA A 325 7.55 -0.78 -30.76
CA ALA A 325 6.75 -1.92 -31.23
C ALA A 325 5.53 -2.18 -30.33
N GLY A 326 5.60 -1.80 -29.05
CA GLY A 326 4.55 -2.03 -28.06
C GLY A 326 4.49 -3.48 -27.59
N THR A 327 5.61 -4.19 -27.58
CA THR A 327 5.68 -5.62 -27.25
C THR A 327 6.21 -5.91 -25.85
N VAL A 328 6.84 -4.92 -25.20
CA VAL A 328 7.43 -5.09 -23.86
C VAL A 328 6.41 -4.68 -22.80
N ILE A 329 5.84 -5.68 -22.15
CA ILE A 329 4.85 -5.48 -21.07
C ILE A 329 5.51 -5.75 -19.72
N LYS A 330 5.44 -4.76 -18.82
CA LYS A 330 5.91 -4.87 -17.44
C LYS A 330 4.77 -4.64 -16.46
N ARG A 331 4.73 -5.45 -15.40
CA ARG A 331 3.79 -5.26 -14.30
C ARG A 331 4.29 -4.20 -13.33
N GLU A 332 3.45 -3.24 -13.02
CA GLU A 332 3.70 -2.18 -12.05
C GLU A 332 2.68 -2.27 -10.91
N VAL A 333 3.14 -2.15 -9.66
CA VAL A 333 2.30 -2.18 -8.45
C VAL A 333 2.66 -1.01 -7.56
N LYS A 334 1.66 -0.18 -7.22
CA LYS A 334 1.82 0.99 -6.35
C LYS A 334 0.86 0.91 -5.17
N GLY A 335 1.38 1.00 -3.95
CA GLY A 335 0.59 1.18 -2.73
C GLY A 335 -0.33 0.03 -2.29
N LEU A 336 -0.35 -1.10 -3.02
CA LEU A 336 -1.14 -2.28 -2.66
C LEU A 336 -0.51 -3.08 -1.51
N ASP A 337 -1.34 -3.82 -0.76
CA ASP A 337 -0.89 -4.51 0.45
C ASP A 337 0.20 -5.55 0.22
N MET A 338 0.28 -6.15 -0.97
CA MET A 338 1.31 -7.13 -1.31
C MET A 338 2.74 -6.56 -1.22
N VAL A 339 2.92 -5.23 -1.26
CA VAL A 339 4.22 -4.59 -1.07
C VAL A 339 4.59 -4.38 0.40
N ARG A 340 3.67 -4.65 1.33
CA ARG A 340 3.93 -4.50 2.77
C ARG A 340 4.83 -5.63 3.28
N ARG A 341 5.70 -5.30 4.24
CA ARG A 341 6.63 -6.24 4.86
C ARG A 341 5.95 -7.21 5.83
N ASP A 342 4.80 -6.82 6.38
CA ASP A 342 4.08 -7.54 7.43
C ASP A 342 3.34 -8.80 6.94
N TRP A 343 3.22 -9.02 5.62
CA TRP A 343 2.62 -10.22 5.05
C TRP A 343 3.69 -11.28 4.76
N CYS A 344 3.37 -12.54 5.09
CA CYS A 344 4.27 -13.64 4.77
C CYS A 344 4.46 -13.81 3.25
N PRO A 345 5.55 -14.44 2.79
CA PRO A 345 5.78 -14.67 1.36
C PRO A 345 4.63 -15.41 0.67
N LEU A 346 3.99 -16.37 1.36
CA LEU A 346 2.84 -17.10 0.81
C LEU A 346 1.68 -16.16 0.46
N THR A 347 1.33 -15.21 1.33
CA THR A 347 0.32 -14.19 1.04
C THR A 347 0.69 -13.34 -0.16
N LYS A 348 1.95 -12.92 -0.26
CA LYS A 348 2.42 -12.14 -1.41
C LYS A 348 2.31 -12.93 -2.71
N MET A 349 2.61 -14.23 -2.67
CA MET A 349 2.42 -15.14 -3.80
C MET A 349 0.94 -15.27 -4.18
N ALA A 350 0.06 -15.48 -3.21
CA ALA A 350 -1.39 -15.55 -3.44
C ALA A 350 -1.92 -14.29 -4.14
N CYS A 351 -1.61 -13.11 -3.57
CA CYS A 351 -1.99 -11.83 -4.17
C CYS A 351 -1.37 -11.61 -5.55
N SER A 352 -0.11 -11.98 -5.75
CA SER A 352 0.58 -11.85 -7.03
C SER A 352 -0.04 -12.75 -8.10
N ASN A 353 -0.44 -13.97 -7.76
CA ASN A 353 -1.07 -14.91 -8.68
C ASN A 353 -2.45 -14.40 -9.09
N VAL A 354 -3.30 -14.05 -8.11
CA VAL A 354 -4.62 -13.46 -8.36
C VAL A 354 -4.50 -12.19 -9.20
N LEU A 355 -3.59 -11.28 -8.83
CA LEU A 355 -3.38 -10.05 -9.60
C LEU A 355 -2.94 -10.33 -11.05
N SER A 356 -2.07 -11.33 -11.26
CA SER A 356 -1.59 -11.68 -12.61
C SER A 356 -2.74 -12.14 -13.50
N VAL A 357 -3.67 -12.93 -12.95
CA VAL A 357 -4.86 -13.39 -13.66
C VAL A 357 -5.82 -12.22 -13.92
N LEU A 358 -6.08 -11.39 -12.90
CA LEU A 358 -6.96 -10.23 -13.02
C LEU A 358 -6.46 -9.22 -14.07
N LEU A 359 -5.15 -9.00 -14.16
CA LEU A 359 -4.57 -8.08 -15.15
C LEU A 359 -4.35 -8.71 -16.52
N ASP A 360 -4.55 -10.01 -16.69
CA ASP A 360 -4.38 -10.66 -17.99
C ASP A 360 -5.37 -10.05 -19.01
N HIS A 361 -4.83 -9.30 -19.95
CA HIS A 361 -5.61 -8.54 -20.93
C HIS A 361 -6.14 -9.41 -22.07
N ALA A 362 -5.67 -10.67 -22.18
CA ALA A 362 -6.11 -11.62 -23.19
C ALA A 362 -7.45 -12.30 -22.85
N ILE A 363 -7.83 -12.32 -21.57
CA ILE A 363 -9.07 -12.94 -21.09
C ILE A 363 -10.11 -11.91 -20.64
N SER A 364 -11.37 -12.31 -20.59
CA SER A 364 -12.45 -11.47 -20.08
C SER A 364 -12.31 -11.25 -18.57
N ALA A 365 -13.08 -10.30 -18.02
CA ALA A 365 -13.11 -10.08 -16.56
C ALA A 365 -13.69 -11.30 -15.84
N ASP A 366 -14.76 -11.88 -16.37
CA ASP A 366 -15.43 -13.06 -15.79
C ASP A 366 -14.51 -14.29 -15.78
N ASP A 367 -13.84 -14.57 -16.90
CA ASP A 367 -12.88 -15.68 -16.99
C ASP A 367 -11.69 -15.49 -16.02
N ALA A 368 -11.28 -14.23 -15.82
CA ALA A 368 -10.21 -13.91 -14.87
C ALA A 368 -10.64 -14.18 -13.42
N ILE A 369 -11.90 -13.88 -13.07
CA ILE A 369 -12.45 -14.18 -11.74
C ILE A 369 -12.52 -15.69 -11.52
N GLU A 370 -13.07 -16.44 -12.48
CA GLU A 370 -13.18 -17.91 -12.37
C GLU A 370 -11.80 -18.56 -12.19
N LYS A 371 -10.81 -18.13 -12.99
CA LYS A 371 -9.44 -18.63 -12.89
C LYS A 371 -8.77 -18.22 -11.58
N ALA A 372 -9.00 -17.01 -11.08
CA ALA A 372 -8.50 -16.57 -9.78
C ALA A 372 -9.07 -17.44 -8.64
N MET A 373 -10.37 -17.75 -8.66
CA MET A 373 -10.99 -18.64 -7.68
C MET A 373 -10.40 -20.06 -7.76
N ALA A 374 -10.20 -20.59 -8.97
CA ALA A 374 -9.57 -21.89 -9.17
C ALA A 374 -8.12 -21.94 -8.63
N ASP A 375 -7.34 -20.88 -8.84
CA ASP A 375 -5.97 -20.76 -8.31
C ASP A 375 -5.97 -20.69 -6.77
N MET A 376 -6.91 -19.96 -6.17
CA MET A 376 -7.07 -19.88 -4.71
C MET A 376 -7.47 -21.22 -4.10
N LYS A 377 -8.38 -21.96 -4.75
CA LYS A 377 -8.74 -23.32 -4.36
C LYS A 377 -7.55 -24.26 -4.40
N LYS A 378 -6.82 -24.27 -5.51
CA LYS A 378 -5.61 -25.08 -5.68
C LYS A 378 -4.56 -24.77 -4.61
N MET A 379 -4.35 -23.50 -4.29
CA MET A 379 -3.43 -23.09 -3.23
C MET A 379 -3.88 -23.61 -1.86
N ALA A 380 -5.17 -23.50 -1.53
CA ALA A 380 -5.71 -23.99 -0.27
C ALA A 380 -5.57 -25.51 -0.14
N ASP A 381 -5.82 -26.26 -1.21
CA ASP A 381 -5.63 -27.72 -1.26
C ASP A 381 -4.15 -28.10 -1.06
N GLN A 382 -3.23 -27.38 -1.72
CA GLN A 382 -1.78 -27.58 -1.55
C GLN A 382 -1.29 -27.31 -0.12
N LEU A 383 -1.87 -26.29 0.54
CA LEU A 383 -1.57 -25.99 1.93
C LEU A 383 -2.02 -27.13 2.87
N ARG A 384 -3.23 -27.65 2.67
CA ARG A 384 -3.76 -28.78 3.46
C ARG A 384 -2.98 -30.08 3.26
N VAL A 385 -2.43 -30.32 2.07
CA VAL A 385 -1.56 -31.49 1.81
C VAL A 385 -0.21 -31.39 2.54
N GLY A 386 0.26 -30.18 2.86
CA GLY A 386 1.41 -29.95 3.75
C GLY A 386 2.80 -30.27 3.16
N ARG A 387 2.95 -30.39 1.84
CA ARG A 387 4.23 -30.74 1.17
C ARG A 387 4.70 -29.75 0.12
N THR A 388 3.91 -28.73 -0.19
CA THR A 388 4.19 -27.81 -1.30
C THR A 388 5.02 -26.59 -0.88
N TYR A 389 4.84 -26.11 0.34
CA TYR A 389 5.44 -24.86 0.81
C TYR A 389 6.40 -25.10 1.97
N GLU A 390 7.59 -24.51 1.89
CA GLU A 390 8.57 -24.49 2.97
C GLU A 390 8.16 -23.53 4.10
N LEU A 391 8.71 -23.73 5.31
CA LEU A 391 8.49 -22.86 6.47
C LEU A 391 8.79 -21.37 6.20
N SER A 392 9.74 -21.09 5.30
CA SER A 392 10.08 -19.72 4.86
C SER A 392 8.88 -18.98 4.27
N HIS A 393 7.96 -19.69 3.61
CA HIS A 393 6.76 -19.11 3.01
C HIS A 393 5.74 -18.61 4.05
N PHE A 394 5.76 -19.19 5.25
CA PHE A 394 4.87 -18.84 6.36
C PHE A 394 5.45 -17.76 7.27
N CYS A 395 6.73 -17.40 7.08
CA CYS A 395 7.43 -16.48 7.95
C CYS A 395 6.88 -15.05 7.85
N VAL A 396 6.33 -14.55 8.95
CA VAL A 396 5.92 -13.15 9.13
C VAL A 396 7.06 -12.41 9.83
N SER A 397 7.39 -11.20 9.35
CA SER A 397 8.46 -10.39 9.94
C SER A 397 7.93 -9.05 10.42
N LYS A 398 8.20 -8.70 11.68
CA LYS A 398 7.78 -7.41 12.25
C LYS A 398 8.92 -6.77 13.05
N GLY A 399 9.11 -5.47 12.86
CA GLY A 399 10.13 -4.69 13.56
C GLY A 399 9.72 -4.33 14.99
N LEU A 400 10.68 -4.34 15.91
CA LEU A 400 10.53 -3.85 17.27
C LEU A 400 10.76 -2.34 17.31
N THR A 401 9.80 -1.58 17.84
CA THR A 401 9.91 -0.13 18.02
C THR A 401 10.51 0.24 19.37
N ARG A 402 10.48 -0.70 20.33
CA ARG A 402 11.01 -0.58 21.69
C ARG A 402 11.69 -1.89 22.07
N ASP A 403 12.38 -1.91 23.20
CA ASP A 403 12.87 -3.17 23.73
C ASP A 403 11.70 -4.06 24.18
N PRO A 404 11.78 -5.40 23.98
CA PRO A 404 10.65 -6.31 24.24
C PRO A 404 10.04 -6.21 25.64
N GLU A 405 10.83 -5.96 26.69
CA GLU A 405 10.32 -5.85 28.07
C GLU A 405 9.51 -4.55 28.32
N VAL A 406 9.70 -3.53 27.48
CA VAL A 406 9.11 -2.20 27.64
C VAL A 406 7.72 -2.08 26.99
N TYR A 407 7.31 -3.11 26.23
CA TYR A 407 5.99 -3.14 25.61
C TYR A 407 4.88 -3.24 26.66
N LYS A 408 3.92 -2.31 26.61
CA LYS A 408 2.72 -2.33 27.46
C LYS A 408 1.84 -3.55 27.16
N ASP A 409 1.65 -3.83 25.87
CA ASP A 409 0.95 -5.01 25.40
C ASP A 409 1.94 -6.09 24.99
N GLN A 410 2.12 -7.07 25.87
CA GLN A 410 2.96 -8.24 25.61
C GLN A 410 2.20 -9.33 24.82
N ASN A 411 0.93 -9.14 24.46
CA ASN A 411 0.17 -10.11 23.65
C ASN A 411 0.40 -9.92 22.14
N GLN A 412 1.55 -9.36 21.75
CA GLN A 412 1.92 -9.22 20.35
C GLN A 412 2.85 -10.37 19.93
N PRO A 413 2.59 -11.07 18.80
CA PRO A 413 3.36 -12.24 18.35
C PRO A 413 4.89 -12.03 18.34
N HIS A 414 5.35 -11.00 17.61
CA HIS A 414 6.77 -10.62 17.56
C HIS A 414 7.40 -10.25 18.91
N VAL A 415 6.63 -9.68 19.85
CA VAL A 415 7.12 -9.35 21.20
C VAL A 415 7.30 -10.62 22.03
N GLN A 416 6.34 -11.54 22.00
CA GLN A 416 6.45 -12.85 22.67
C GLN A 416 7.65 -13.65 22.16
N VAL A 417 7.82 -13.71 20.84
CA VAL A 417 8.95 -14.39 20.21
C VAL A 417 10.27 -13.73 20.63
N ALA A 418 10.35 -12.41 20.62
CA ALA A 418 11.53 -11.67 21.07
C ALA A 418 11.87 -11.91 22.54
N LEU A 419 10.86 -11.96 23.42
CA LEU A 419 11.05 -12.28 24.85
C LEU A 419 11.61 -13.71 25.02
N ARG A 420 11.14 -14.68 24.22
CA ARG A 420 11.69 -16.05 24.23
C ARG A 420 13.10 -16.14 23.65
N MET A 421 13.43 -15.36 22.62
CA MET A 421 14.79 -15.22 22.12
C MET A 421 15.73 -14.70 23.21
N LYS A 422 15.34 -13.63 23.92
CA LYS A 422 16.08 -13.13 25.10
C LYS A 422 16.22 -14.18 26.20
N GLY A 423 15.17 -14.95 26.48
CA GLY A 423 15.22 -16.07 27.43
C GLY A 423 16.23 -17.17 27.05
N ARG A 424 16.56 -17.29 25.76
CA ARG A 424 17.61 -18.17 25.23
C ARG A 424 18.98 -17.50 25.11
N SER A 425 19.15 -16.33 25.73
CA SER A 425 20.36 -15.49 25.67
C SER A 425 20.72 -14.98 24.28
N GLU A 426 19.75 -14.89 23.36
CA GLU A 426 19.93 -14.21 22.07
C GLU A 426 19.80 -12.69 22.24
N GLN A 427 20.61 -11.92 21.50
CA GLN A 427 20.55 -10.46 21.55
C GLN A 427 19.42 -9.94 20.65
N VAL A 428 18.40 -9.32 21.26
CA VAL A 428 17.29 -8.67 20.57
C VAL A 428 17.02 -7.31 21.22
N ARG A 429 16.93 -6.25 20.42
CA ARG A 429 16.76 -4.86 20.86
C ARG A 429 15.77 -4.09 19.97
N ALA A 430 15.40 -2.89 20.41
CA ALA A 430 14.66 -1.94 19.60
C ALA A 430 15.34 -1.71 18.24
N GLY A 431 14.55 -1.75 17.16
CA GLY A 431 15.01 -1.65 15.77
C GLY A 431 15.18 -3.00 15.06
N ASP A 432 15.32 -4.11 15.80
CA ASP A 432 15.49 -5.43 15.20
C ASP A 432 14.20 -5.95 14.57
N ILE A 433 14.33 -6.79 13.55
CA ILE A 433 13.23 -7.47 12.87
C ILE A 433 13.11 -8.88 13.40
N VAL A 434 11.92 -9.23 13.92
CA VAL A 434 11.67 -10.54 14.52
C VAL A 434 10.82 -11.39 13.55
N PRO A 435 11.38 -12.47 12.99
CA PRO A 435 10.64 -13.42 12.17
C PRO A 435 9.89 -14.44 13.04
N TYR A 436 8.65 -14.75 12.68
CA TYR A 436 7.84 -15.75 13.37
C TYR A 436 6.83 -16.46 12.47
N VAL A 437 6.37 -17.63 12.92
CA VAL A 437 5.36 -18.48 12.28
C VAL A 437 4.27 -18.78 13.31
N ILE A 438 3.01 -18.85 12.87
CA ILE A 438 1.89 -19.23 13.74
C ILE A 438 1.65 -20.74 13.65
N CYS A 439 1.58 -21.39 14.80
CA CYS A 439 1.41 -22.84 14.94
C CYS A 439 0.08 -23.19 15.64
N GLN A 440 -0.36 -24.45 15.51
CA GLN A 440 -1.57 -24.95 16.16
C GLN A 440 -1.38 -25.13 17.68
N GLN A 441 -0.21 -25.62 18.10
CA GLN A 441 0.12 -25.81 19.52
C GLN A 441 0.58 -24.50 20.19
N THR A 442 0.19 -24.32 21.45
CA THR A 442 0.67 -23.22 22.29
C THR A 442 2.01 -23.57 22.95
N TYR A 443 2.80 -22.54 23.26
CA TYR A 443 4.09 -22.73 23.94
C TYR A 443 3.94 -23.50 25.27
N ASP A 444 2.89 -23.19 26.04
CA ASP A 444 2.66 -23.84 27.34
C ASP A 444 2.33 -25.33 27.19
N ALA A 445 1.55 -25.71 26.17
CA ALA A 445 1.27 -27.11 25.87
C ALA A 445 2.56 -27.86 25.48
N VAL A 446 3.38 -27.26 24.62
CA VAL A 446 4.67 -27.84 24.22
C VAL A 446 5.63 -27.96 25.40
N LYS A 447 5.67 -26.96 26.29
CA LYS A 447 6.52 -26.95 27.48
C LYS A 447 6.05 -27.97 28.52
N ALA A 448 4.75 -28.16 28.71
CA ALA A 448 4.21 -29.17 29.61
C ALA A 448 4.57 -30.59 29.14
N GLU A 449 4.44 -30.87 27.85
CA GLU A 449 4.80 -32.18 27.29
C GLU A 449 6.31 -32.44 27.30
N ASN A 450 7.14 -31.42 27.06
CA ASN A 450 8.60 -31.55 27.03
C ASN A 450 9.25 -31.38 28.41
N GLY A 451 8.46 -31.02 29.42
CA GLY A 451 8.92 -30.58 30.74
C GLY A 451 8.12 -31.18 31.89
N ALA A 452 7.86 -32.49 31.87
CA ALA A 452 7.47 -33.24 33.07
C ALA A 452 7.60 -34.77 32.86
N VAL A 453 8.61 -35.38 33.47
CA VAL A 453 8.41 -36.71 34.06
C VAL A 453 7.69 -36.45 35.38
N LYS A 454 6.36 -36.48 35.36
CA LYS A 454 5.55 -36.60 36.58
C LYS A 454 4.84 -37.95 36.53
N SER A 455 4.79 -38.58 37.71
CA SER A 455 4.31 -39.94 38.00
C SER A 455 2.95 -40.28 37.37
N GLU A 456 2.74 -41.57 37.12
CA GLU A 456 1.65 -42.11 36.29
C GLU A 456 0.21 -41.92 36.80
N GLU A 457 -0.04 -41.34 37.97
CA GLU A 457 -1.36 -41.40 38.59
C GLU A 457 -2.28 -40.19 38.31
N ASP A 458 -1.79 -39.09 37.74
CA ASP A 458 -2.61 -37.89 37.44
C ASP A 458 -3.05 -37.76 35.96
N LYS A 459 -2.70 -38.72 35.10
CA LYS A 459 -2.85 -38.60 33.62
C LYS A 459 -4.28 -38.66 33.06
N LYS A 460 -5.31 -38.98 33.85
CA LYS A 460 -6.65 -39.30 33.29
C LYS A 460 -7.72 -38.23 33.42
N VAL A 461 -7.46 -37.13 34.12
CA VAL A 461 -8.46 -36.04 34.28
C VAL A 461 -8.08 -34.78 33.49
N ASP A 462 -6.78 -34.52 33.30
CA ASP A 462 -6.32 -33.34 32.56
C ASP A 462 -6.32 -33.51 31.03
N GLU A 463 -6.26 -34.75 30.52
CA GLU A 463 -6.18 -35.02 29.08
C GLU A 463 -7.52 -34.82 28.36
N GLN A 464 -8.66 -34.95 29.06
CA GLN A 464 -9.99 -34.67 28.50
C GLN A 464 -10.39 -33.19 28.59
N ILE A 465 -9.89 -32.45 29.58
CA ILE A 465 -10.14 -31.01 29.74
C ILE A 465 -9.20 -30.17 28.86
N ALA A 466 -7.94 -30.59 28.70
CA ALA A 466 -6.99 -29.95 27.79
C ALA A 466 -7.44 -30.05 26.32
N ASN A 467 -7.97 -31.20 25.91
CA ASN A 467 -8.47 -31.42 24.54
C ASN A 467 -9.78 -30.66 24.24
N SER A 468 -10.55 -30.27 25.26
CA SER A 468 -11.75 -29.44 25.10
C SER A 468 -11.43 -27.94 24.98
N ILE A 469 -10.25 -27.49 25.46
CA ILE A 469 -9.83 -26.08 25.42
C ILE A 469 -8.99 -25.75 24.18
N THR A 470 -8.45 -26.74 23.48
CA THR A 470 -7.59 -26.55 22.31
C THR A 470 -8.37 -26.55 21.00
N THR A 471 -9.01 -25.43 20.67
CA THR A 471 -9.01 -24.93 19.26
C THR A 471 -9.45 -23.49 19.08
N SER A 472 -9.91 -22.76 20.11
CA SER A 472 -10.45 -21.40 19.88
C SER A 472 -10.18 -20.33 20.95
N SER A 473 -9.53 -20.65 22.09
CA SER A 473 -9.36 -19.67 23.20
C SER A 473 -7.90 -19.29 23.55
N ALA A 474 -6.91 -19.86 22.86
CA ALA A 474 -5.51 -19.47 23.07
C ALA A 474 -5.18 -18.15 22.35
N LYS A 475 -4.65 -17.18 23.09
CA LYS A 475 -4.22 -15.88 22.54
C LYS A 475 -3.21 -16.09 21.41
N LEU A 476 -3.44 -15.45 20.26
CA LEU A 476 -2.61 -15.58 19.04
C LEU A 476 -1.09 -15.52 19.31
N ALA A 477 -0.66 -14.66 20.24
CA ALA A 477 0.74 -14.49 20.55
C ALA A 477 1.41 -15.70 21.22
N SER A 478 0.67 -16.55 21.95
CA SER A 478 1.21 -17.78 22.55
C SER A 478 1.41 -18.90 21.51
N ARG A 479 0.86 -18.72 20.31
CA ARG A 479 0.97 -19.62 19.16
C ARG A 479 2.00 -19.16 18.13
N ALA A 480 2.70 -18.04 18.40
CA ALA A 480 3.74 -17.52 17.53
C ALA A 480 5.11 -18.05 17.94
N PHE A 481 5.88 -18.60 17.00
CA PHE A 481 7.19 -19.23 17.21
C PHE A 481 8.22 -18.71 16.22
N HIS A 482 9.49 -18.62 16.64
CA HIS A 482 10.60 -18.34 15.75
C HIS A 482 10.76 -19.49 14.74
N VAL A 483 11.25 -19.20 13.54
CA VAL A 483 11.41 -20.20 12.47
C VAL A 483 12.27 -21.39 12.94
N ASP A 484 13.33 -21.11 13.71
CA ASP A 484 14.21 -22.16 14.25
C ASP A 484 13.57 -22.95 15.39
N GLU A 485 12.64 -22.37 16.16
CA GLU A 485 11.86 -23.13 17.15
C GLU A 485 10.99 -24.19 16.45
N VAL A 486 10.38 -23.82 15.33
CA VAL A 486 9.53 -24.72 14.53
C VAL A 486 10.38 -25.81 13.85
N LYS A 487 11.53 -25.45 13.27
CA LYS A 487 12.43 -26.43 12.63
C LYS A 487 12.96 -27.48 13.60
N ASN A 488 13.26 -27.08 14.84
CA ASN A 488 13.85 -27.94 15.85
C ASN A 488 12.82 -28.75 16.65
N ASN A 489 11.52 -28.53 16.45
CA ASN A 489 10.47 -29.19 17.21
C ASN A 489 9.40 -29.79 16.28
N PRO A 490 9.39 -31.13 16.08
CA PRO A 490 8.44 -31.79 15.18
C PRO A 490 6.98 -31.73 15.67
N LYS A 491 6.72 -31.33 16.92
CA LYS A 491 5.37 -31.16 17.46
C LYS A 491 4.73 -29.85 17.00
N LEU A 492 5.54 -28.85 16.62
CA LEU A 492 5.04 -27.57 16.13
C LEU A 492 4.63 -27.69 14.66
N THR A 493 3.33 -27.76 14.43
CA THR A 493 2.73 -27.71 13.09
C THR A 493 2.20 -26.31 12.78
N VAL A 494 2.34 -25.88 11.53
CA VAL A 494 1.83 -24.58 11.06
C VAL A 494 0.30 -24.58 11.14
N ASP A 495 -0.29 -23.47 11.61
CA ASP A 495 -1.74 -23.30 11.64
C ASP A 495 -2.28 -22.84 10.28
N ILE A 496 -2.57 -23.82 9.41
CA ILE A 496 -3.03 -23.58 8.04
C ILE A 496 -4.30 -22.72 8.01
N ASP A 497 -5.26 -22.99 8.89
CA ASP A 497 -6.54 -22.28 8.91
C ASP A 497 -6.35 -20.81 9.30
N TRP A 498 -5.45 -20.52 10.24
CA TRP A 498 -5.08 -19.14 10.55
C TRP A 498 -4.43 -18.44 9.36
N TYR A 499 -3.54 -19.11 8.60
CA TYR A 499 -2.94 -18.51 7.42
C TYR A 499 -3.98 -18.26 6.31
N LEU A 500 -4.90 -19.19 6.06
CA LEU A 500 -5.98 -19.02 5.09
C LEU A 500 -6.89 -17.85 5.47
N THR A 501 -7.38 -17.81 6.72
CA THR A 501 -8.37 -16.83 7.19
C THR A 501 -7.80 -15.45 7.53
N THR A 502 -6.58 -15.39 8.08
CA THR A 502 -6.00 -14.15 8.63
C THR A 502 -4.85 -13.61 7.80
N GLN A 503 -4.11 -14.46 7.07
CA GLN A 503 -2.99 -14.01 6.23
C GLN A 503 -3.36 -13.87 4.75
N ILE A 504 -4.13 -14.79 4.17
CA ILE A 504 -4.36 -14.85 2.73
C ILE A 504 -5.68 -14.19 2.35
N LEU A 505 -6.79 -14.56 3.01
CA LEU A 505 -8.12 -14.05 2.70
C LEU A 505 -8.19 -12.51 2.75
N PRO A 506 -7.72 -11.80 3.81
CA PRO A 506 -7.93 -10.36 3.91
C PRO A 506 -7.26 -9.53 2.79
N PRO A 507 -5.97 -9.75 2.43
CA PRO A 507 -5.36 -9.00 1.34
C PRO A 507 -5.86 -9.41 -0.04
N VAL A 508 -6.27 -10.66 -0.27
CA VAL A 508 -6.88 -11.08 -1.54
C VAL A 508 -8.29 -10.49 -1.68
N ALA A 509 -9.10 -10.53 -0.62
CA ALA A 509 -10.41 -9.89 -0.59
C ALA A 509 -10.31 -8.38 -0.87
N ARG A 510 -9.39 -7.67 -0.20
CA ARG A 510 -9.14 -6.25 -0.48
C ARG A 510 -8.64 -6.01 -1.91
N LEU A 511 -7.81 -6.90 -2.44
CA LEU A 511 -7.35 -6.82 -3.84
C LEU A 511 -8.53 -6.95 -4.82
N CYS A 512 -9.56 -7.73 -4.50
CA CYS A 512 -10.67 -7.96 -5.41
C CYS A 512 -11.92 -7.13 -5.12
N GLU A 513 -11.93 -6.32 -4.05
CA GLU A 513 -13.07 -5.51 -3.58
C GLU A 513 -13.75 -4.66 -4.67
N HIS A 514 -12.98 -4.15 -5.64
CA HIS A 514 -13.48 -3.28 -6.73
C HIS A 514 -13.58 -4.01 -8.07
N VAL A 515 -13.47 -5.34 -8.09
CA VAL A 515 -13.64 -6.15 -9.29
C VAL A 515 -15.11 -6.52 -9.39
N GLU A 516 -15.79 -6.03 -10.43
CA GLU A 516 -17.20 -6.36 -10.67
C GLU A 516 -17.37 -7.87 -10.89
N GLY A 517 -18.36 -8.48 -10.24
CA GLY A 517 -18.61 -9.93 -10.30
C GLY A 517 -17.83 -10.75 -9.27
N PHE A 518 -16.92 -10.16 -8.50
CA PHE A 518 -16.20 -10.84 -7.44
C PHE A 518 -16.97 -10.78 -6.10
N SER A 519 -16.98 -11.88 -5.34
CA SER A 519 -17.57 -11.94 -3.99
C SER A 519 -16.59 -12.57 -2.98
N ASN A 520 -16.60 -12.07 -1.74
CA ASN A 520 -15.78 -12.62 -0.67
C ASN A 520 -16.25 -14.01 -0.23
N GLU A 521 -17.56 -14.28 -0.35
CA GLU A 521 -18.17 -15.58 -0.11
C GLU A 521 -17.62 -16.61 -1.10
N GLN A 522 -17.60 -16.28 -2.40
CA GLN A 522 -17.03 -17.14 -3.42
C GLN A 522 -15.54 -17.43 -3.17
N LEU A 523 -14.78 -16.43 -2.71
CA LEU A 523 -13.37 -16.62 -2.35
C LEU A 523 -13.22 -17.54 -1.11
N ALA A 524 -14.03 -17.33 -0.08
CA ALA A 524 -14.02 -18.16 1.12
C ALA A 524 -14.42 -19.61 0.80
N ASP A 525 -15.43 -19.81 -0.04
CA ASP A 525 -15.86 -21.11 -0.55
C ASP A 525 -14.75 -21.78 -1.35
N ALA A 526 -14.12 -21.06 -2.28
CA ALA A 526 -13.01 -21.56 -3.09
C ALA A 526 -11.84 -22.01 -2.20
N MET A 527 -11.53 -21.25 -1.16
CA MET A 527 -10.48 -21.58 -0.19
C MET A 527 -10.92 -22.67 0.81
N GLY A 528 -12.19 -23.06 0.86
CA GLY A 528 -12.73 -24.04 1.81
C GLY A 528 -12.76 -23.54 3.26
N ILE A 529 -13.05 -22.25 3.47
CA ILE A 529 -13.13 -21.58 4.78
C ILE A 529 -14.45 -20.83 4.98
N ALA A 530 -15.50 -21.22 4.24
CA ALA A 530 -16.83 -20.60 4.25
C ALA A 530 -17.41 -20.45 5.67
N ASP A 531 -17.34 -21.51 6.47
CA ASP A 531 -17.89 -21.52 7.84
C ASP A 531 -17.15 -20.53 8.76
N HIS A 532 -15.82 -20.46 8.63
CA HIS A 532 -15.02 -19.48 9.36
C HIS A 532 -15.36 -18.05 8.95
N PHE A 533 -15.56 -17.81 7.64
CA PHE A 533 -15.93 -16.50 7.12
C PHE A 533 -17.31 -16.06 7.62
N ALA A 534 -18.30 -16.96 7.60
CA ALA A 534 -19.64 -16.70 8.13
C ALA A 534 -19.59 -16.35 9.63
N ALA A 535 -18.81 -17.10 10.42
CA ALA A 535 -18.64 -16.83 11.86
C ALA A 535 -17.98 -15.46 12.12
N MET A 536 -16.96 -15.09 11.34
CA MET A 536 -16.29 -13.78 11.45
C MET A 536 -17.23 -12.62 11.11
N ASN A 537 -18.08 -12.77 10.09
CA ASN A 537 -19.06 -11.76 9.71
C ASN A 537 -20.16 -11.61 10.78
N HIS A 538 -20.63 -12.73 11.35
CA HIS A 538 -21.59 -12.70 12.46
C HIS A 538 -21.02 -12.00 13.71
N ALA A 539 -19.77 -12.28 14.06
CA ALA A 539 -19.08 -11.63 15.18
C ALA A 539 -18.89 -10.12 14.95
N SER A 540 -18.59 -9.71 13.71
CA SER A 540 -18.43 -8.30 13.36
C SER A 540 -19.76 -7.54 13.36
N ALA A 541 -20.85 -8.16 12.87
CA ALA A 541 -22.19 -7.58 12.89
C ALA A 541 -22.75 -7.39 14.31
N THR A 542 -22.47 -8.34 15.21
CA THR A 542 -22.84 -8.25 16.64
C THR A 542 -22.00 -7.22 17.40
N ALA A 543 -20.74 -6.97 17.01
CA ALA A 543 -19.91 -5.92 17.58
C ALA A 543 -20.30 -4.51 17.11
N ALA A 544 -20.75 -4.36 15.85
CA ALA A 544 -21.15 -3.07 15.29
C ALA A 544 -22.52 -2.57 15.82
N ASN A 545 -23.45 -3.49 16.07
CA ASN A 545 -24.76 -3.18 16.66
C ASN A 545 -24.69 -3.38 18.18
N GLY A 546 -24.19 -2.38 18.89
CA GLY A 546 -24.12 -2.37 20.35
C GLY A 546 -25.41 -2.88 21.02
N GLY A 547 -25.39 -4.14 21.46
CA GLY A 547 -26.28 -4.73 22.45
C GLY A 547 -27.79 -4.70 22.17
N SER A 548 -28.27 -4.58 20.93
CA SER A 548 -29.71 -4.69 20.65
C SER A 548 -30.04 -6.03 19.99
N ARG A 549 -30.98 -6.77 20.59
CA ARG A 549 -31.53 -8.04 20.08
C ARG A 549 -31.99 -7.86 18.64
N VAL A 550 -31.25 -8.45 17.70
CA VAL A 550 -31.71 -8.67 16.33
C VAL A 550 -32.54 -9.96 16.35
N ASP A 551 -33.75 -9.90 15.78
CA ASP A 551 -34.64 -11.06 15.64
C ASP A 551 -33.91 -12.21 14.90
N PRO A 552 -33.89 -13.45 15.46
CA PRO A 552 -33.13 -14.56 14.87
C PRO A 552 -33.72 -15.10 13.55
N GLU A 553 -34.89 -14.65 13.11
CA GLU A 553 -35.62 -15.27 12.00
C GLU A 553 -35.25 -14.75 10.60
N ALA A 554 -34.44 -13.70 10.47
CA ALA A 554 -34.19 -13.09 9.15
C ALA A 554 -33.01 -13.67 8.35
N GLY A 555 -32.27 -14.66 8.87
CA GLY A 555 -31.02 -15.15 8.25
C GLY A 555 -30.91 -16.65 8.01
N TYR A 556 -31.79 -17.48 8.56
CA TYR A 556 -31.72 -18.92 8.33
C TYR A 556 -32.45 -19.28 7.04
N SER A 557 -31.74 -19.20 5.91
CA SER A 557 -32.15 -19.95 4.72
C SER A 557 -32.21 -21.43 5.13
N SER A 558 -33.41 -22.01 5.06
CA SER A 558 -33.77 -23.40 5.38
C SER A 558 -33.09 -24.46 4.49
N SER A 559 -32.02 -24.07 3.79
CA SER A 559 -31.15 -24.93 2.99
C SER A 559 -30.00 -25.54 3.78
N ALA A 560 -29.61 -24.98 4.94
CA ALA A 560 -28.45 -25.47 5.72
C ALA A 560 -28.64 -26.86 6.34
N PHE A 561 -29.88 -27.36 6.44
CA PHE A 561 -30.19 -28.65 7.07
C PHE A 561 -30.92 -29.63 6.13
N ARG A 562 -31.03 -29.34 4.83
CA ARG A 562 -31.62 -30.30 3.88
C ARG A 562 -30.60 -31.37 3.50
N GLY A 563 -30.73 -32.55 4.12
CA GLY A 563 -30.05 -33.77 3.68
C GLY A 563 -28.94 -34.28 4.61
N THR A 564 -28.67 -33.59 5.72
CA THR A 564 -27.69 -34.00 6.73
C THR A 564 -28.44 -34.48 7.98
N SER A 565 -28.09 -35.63 8.56
CA SER A 565 -28.70 -36.06 9.81
C SER A 565 -28.33 -35.10 10.95
N LEU A 566 -29.21 -34.90 11.93
CA LEU A 566 -28.92 -33.98 13.05
C LEU A 566 -27.72 -34.43 13.89
N GLU A 567 -27.44 -35.73 13.92
CA GLU A 567 -26.27 -36.31 14.59
C GLU A 567 -24.97 -35.94 13.86
N ASP A 568 -25.01 -35.84 12.53
CA ASP A 568 -23.88 -35.37 11.71
C ASP A 568 -23.73 -33.84 11.75
N ALA A 569 -24.83 -33.11 11.92
CA ALA A 569 -24.82 -31.64 12.02
C ALA A 569 -24.31 -31.15 13.38
N PHE A 570 -24.51 -31.94 14.45
CA PHE A 570 -24.12 -31.58 15.81
C PHE A 570 -23.42 -32.75 16.54
N PRO A 571 -22.27 -33.24 16.02
CA PRO A 571 -21.61 -34.45 16.53
C PRO A 571 -21.02 -34.29 17.94
N LEU A 572 -20.89 -33.05 18.41
CA LEU A 572 -20.34 -32.70 19.72
C LEU A 572 -21.42 -32.19 20.70
N ALA A 573 -22.68 -32.12 20.29
CA ALA A 573 -23.75 -31.67 21.18
C ALA A 573 -24.14 -32.80 22.15
N GLU A 574 -24.04 -32.54 23.45
CA GLU A 574 -24.53 -33.47 24.45
C GLU A 574 -26.06 -33.54 24.40
N PRO A 575 -26.65 -34.76 24.45
CA PRO A 575 -28.10 -34.89 24.44
C PRO A 575 -28.74 -34.24 25.67
N LEU A 576 -29.85 -33.54 25.47
CA LEU A 576 -30.63 -32.99 26.57
C LEU A 576 -31.25 -34.14 27.38
N HIS A 577 -31.02 -34.15 28.69
CA HIS A 577 -31.65 -35.09 29.61
C HIS A 577 -32.55 -34.32 30.57
N ALA A 578 -33.78 -34.79 30.75
CA ALA A 578 -34.72 -34.25 31.73
C ALA A 578 -34.97 -35.29 32.82
N GLN A 579 -34.95 -34.86 34.08
CA GLN A 579 -35.34 -35.69 35.22
C GLN A 579 -36.77 -35.35 35.64
N CYS A 580 -37.64 -36.36 35.72
CA CYS A 580 -38.99 -36.15 36.24
C CYS A 580 -38.92 -35.87 37.75
N GLU A 581 -39.45 -34.74 38.21
CA GLU A 581 -39.45 -34.36 39.64
C GLU A 581 -40.33 -35.27 40.52
N LYS A 582 -41.24 -36.06 39.94
CA LYS A 582 -42.11 -36.99 40.68
C LYS A 582 -41.57 -38.41 40.79
N CYS A 583 -41.01 -38.94 39.71
CA CYS A 583 -40.53 -40.33 39.68
C CYS A 583 -39.00 -40.44 39.57
N HIS A 584 -38.29 -39.31 39.52
CA HIS A 584 -36.84 -39.17 39.46
C HIS A 584 -36.14 -39.90 38.30
N ARG A 585 -36.90 -40.37 37.31
CA ARG A 585 -36.37 -41.01 36.09
C ARG A 585 -35.78 -39.95 35.16
N TYR A 586 -34.58 -40.23 34.64
CA TYR A 586 -33.94 -39.45 33.58
C TYR A 586 -34.40 -39.94 32.21
N THR A 587 -34.86 -39.03 31.37
CA THR A 587 -35.28 -39.29 30.00
C THR A 587 -34.51 -38.38 29.06
N ARG A 588 -33.97 -38.96 27.98
CA ARG A 588 -33.35 -38.20 26.91
C ARG A 588 -34.46 -37.48 26.13
N VAL A 589 -34.33 -36.17 26.00
CA VAL A 589 -35.26 -35.31 25.27
C VAL A 589 -34.62 -35.01 23.93
N HIS A 590 -35.34 -35.31 22.85
CA HIS A 590 -34.97 -34.92 21.48
C HIS A 590 -35.87 -33.73 21.09
N PRO A 591 -35.44 -32.47 21.31
CA PRO A 591 -36.32 -31.31 21.18
C PRO A 591 -36.86 -31.16 19.75
N HIS A 592 -36.08 -31.58 18.76
CA HIS A 592 -36.43 -31.52 17.34
C HIS A 592 -37.40 -32.62 16.91
N GLU A 593 -37.33 -33.83 17.47
CA GLU A 593 -38.34 -34.87 17.25
C GLU A 593 -39.67 -34.48 17.89
N LEU A 594 -39.63 -33.92 19.11
CA LEU A 594 -40.80 -33.39 19.78
C LEU A 594 -41.45 -32.24 19.01
N LEU A 595 -40.65 -31.32 18.47
CA LEU A 595 -41.15 -30.25 17.60
C LEU A 595 -41.70 -30.79 16.29
N ALA A 596 -41.06 -31.78 15.67
CA ALA A 596 -41.54 -32.43 14.45
C ALA A 596 -42.87 -33.16 14.70
N GLU A 597 -42.99 -33.91 15.80
CA GLU A 597 -44.22 -34.56 16.24
C GLU A 597 -45.33 -33.53 16.55
N MET A 598 -44.99 -32.39 17.17
CA MET A 598 -45.94 -31.31 17.46
C MET A 598 -46.42 -30.59 16.20
N VAL A 599 -45.55 -30.47 15.19
CA VAL A 599 -45.87 -29.89 13.87
C VAL A 599 -46.69 -30.88 13.04
N GLU A 600 -46.35 -32.17 13.03
CA GLU A 600 -47.10 -33.23 12.36
C GLU A 600 -48.46 -33.50 13.03
N ALA A 601 -48.56 -33.36 14.36
CA ALA A 601 -49.80 -33.47 15.11
C ALA A 601 -50.72 -32.24 14.96
N GLY A 602 -50.32 -31.21 14.21
CA GLY A 602 -51.20 -30.09 13.84
C GLY A 602 -51.67 -29.21 15.01
N VAL A 603 -50.93 -29.17 16.13
CA VAL A 603 -51.37 -28.46 17.36
C VAL A 603 -51.20 -26.93 17.26
N GLY A 604 -50.58 -26.43 16.18
CA GLY A 604 -50.28 -25.01 15.98
C GLY A 604 -51.44 -24.09 15.58
N GLN A 605 -52.65 -24.58 15.29
CA GLN A 605 -53.74 -23.74 14.77
C GLN A 605 -55.02 -23.63 15.62
N GLN A 606 -55.11 -24.27 16.79
CA GLN A 606 -56.34 -24.18 17.61
C GLN A 606 -56.20 -23.43 18.95
N HIS A 607 -55.00 -23.05 19.39
CA HIS A 607 -54.83 -22.38 20.70
C HIS A 607 -54.82 -20.85 20.67
N ALA A 608 -54.79 -20.21 19.50
CA ALA A 608 -54.83 -18.74 19.41
C ALA A 608 -56.26 -18.15 19.39
N ALA A 609 -57.32 -18.97 19.28
CA ALA A 609 -58.69 -18.49 19.09
C ALA A 609 -59.66 -18.77 20.27
N SER A 610 -59.21 -19.33 21.40
CA SER A 610 -60.09 -19.63 22.56
C SER A 610 -59.72 -18.93 23.88
N LEU A 611 -58.76 -18.01 23.90
CA LEU A 611 -58.43 -17.23 25.10
C LEU A 611 -59.22 -15.92 25.25
N GLU A 612 -60.15 -15.64 24.34
CA GLU A 612 -61.17 -14.59 24.50
C GLU A 612 -62.58 -15.16 24.38
N ARG A 613 -62.97 -16.09 25.25
CA ARG A 613 -64.38 -16.24 25.68
C ARG A 613 -64.50 -17.23 26.84
N SER A 614 -65.23 -16.77 27.86
CA SER A 614 -65.87 -17.53 28.94
C SER A 614 -64.99 -18.31 29.92
N GLY A 615 -64.92 -17.79 31.15
CA GLY A 615 -64.69 -18.62 32.31
C GLY A 615 -65.88 -19.56 32.56
N SER A 616 -65.60 -20.81 32.93
CA SER A 616 -66.23 -21.53 34.04
C SER A 616 -65.88 -23.03 33.98
N ARG A 617 -65.50 -23.57 35.15
CA ARG A 617 -65.69 -24.94 35.66
C ARG A 617 -65.56 -26.13 34.67
N GLY A 618 -64.55 -26.97 34.90
CA GLY A 618 -64.52 -28.36 34.43
C GLY A 618 -63.26 -29.09 34.91
N GLY A 619 -63.41 -30.32 35.40
CA GLY A 619 -62.39 -31.15 36.07
C GLY A 619 -61.29 -31.74 35.18
N PRO A 620 -60.44 -32.62 35.73
CA PRO A 620 -59.12 -32.90 35.19
C PRO A 620 -59.14 -33.99 34.11
N GLU A 621 -58.77 -33.64 32.89
CA GLU A 621 -58.30 -34.61 31.91
C GLU A 621 -56.80 -34.85 32.10
N ARG A 622 -56.42 -36.13 32.13
CA ARG A 622 -55.05 -36.61 32.31
C ARG A 622 -54.26 -36.34 31.03
N HIS A 623 -53.22 -35.52 31.11
CA HIS A 623 -52.13 -35.49 30.13
C HIS A 623 -50.89 -36.18 30.71
N PRO A 624 -50.08 -36.88 29.89
CA PRO A 624 -49.02 -37.74 30.37
C PRO A 624 -47.78 -36.90 30.70
N PHE A 625 -47.51 -36.75 31.99
CA PHE A 625 -46.22 -36.40 32.56
C PHE A 625 -45.93 -37.33 33.74
#